data_AF-A0A7S0QGD0-F1
#
_entry.id   AF-A0A7S0QGD0-F1
#
_cell.length_a   1.000
_cell.length_b   1.000
_cell.length_c   1.000
_cell.angle_alpha   90.00
_cell.angle_beta   90.00
_cell.angle_gamma   90.00
#
_symmetry.space_group_name_H-M   'P 1'
#
loop_
_entity.id
_entity.type
_entity.pdbx_description
1 polymer ?
#
loop_
_entity_poly.entity_id
_entity_poly.type
_entity_poly.pdbx_seq_one_letter_code
_entity_poly.pdbx_strand_id
1 'polypeptide(L)'
;GEDVLRSHKCITKPTLTLLEFVNEGLNWQGTCQDTVDFFESVVLSLRVMDQIPVVFLIDQCNAFCEVQSSASCCSRIADMFLNWNNFRMVRGGIFYAFSSSFRIMPAAKDGNHCLILQLRPMDKSSFGSLLEEQVTSGQLSKDFTPFLDDLYAHCAGLPRELLTFSTVFREHPDYDFKDLQHEHLLERVDVYRNRISTLLMKKTLGKELACESVTFACRLLMGEKMSKVPPIWVEAGMVVRTDRFYHLICKAAELALYQTFNDDTMLTALSIFQDDPSVRWRALELAFIYVFRTSMISGNSVVFTCTNLCGVGEKQFFVGIHSIHRSESPPQPRSIERGTLVVCRRNQALIDFFIYATDGSKIMVQVSESSYTEHRSKWGSARESVLAEFDRAVRPGSRAAVKYVYVTTSKCLMRNNLLSRSQYFDPEVLLVSNAKGAASKFFRGLIG
;
A
#
# COMPACT_ATOMS: atom_id res chain seq x y z
N GLY A 1 45.33 -12.73 17.34
CA GLY A 1 44.62 -11.57 17.92
C GLY A 1 45.49 -10.80 18.88
N GLU A 2 46.80 -10.68 18.64
CA GLU A 2 47.72 -9.92 19.52
C GLU A 2 48.37 -8.71 18.84
N ASP A 3 48.19 -8.52 17.53
CA ASP A 3 48.94 -7.49 16.78
C ASP A 3 48.19 -6.17 16.53
N VAL A 4 46.93 -6.04 16.95
CA VAL A 4 46.17 -4.78 16.77
C VAL A 4 46.27 -3.84 17.98
N LEU A 5 46.78 -4.33 19.12
CA LEU A 5 46.96 -3.54 20.35
C LEU A 5 48.29 -2.76 20.42
N ARG A 6 49.15 -2.81 19.38
CA ARG A 6 50.51 -2.25 19.45
C ARG A 6 50.69 -0.85 18.85
N SER A 7 49.67 -0.20 18.31
CA SER A 7 49.82 1.14 17.73
C SER A 7 49.54 2.31 18.68
N HIS A 8 49.05 2.05 19.89
CA HIS A 8 48.82 3.08 20.90
C HIS A 8 49.92 3.01 21.95
N LYS A 9 50.65 4.12 22.11
CA LYS A 9 51.78 4.31 23.03
C LYS A 9 51.53 3.61 24.37
N CYS A 10 52.51 2.80 24.78
CA CYS A 10 52.67 2.23 26.12
C CYS A 10 52.05 3.10 27.21
N ILE A 11 50.93 2.65 27.76
CA ILE A 11 50.52 2.97 29.12
C ILE A 11 50.53 1.64 29.87
N THR A 12 51.65 1.35 30.52
CA THR A 12 51.75 0.31 31.55
C THR A 12 51.05 0.80 32.82
N LYS A 13 49.73 0.94 32.77
CA LYS A 13 48.89 1.02 33.97
C LYS A 13 48.47 -0.41 34.36
N PRO A 14 48.21 -0.68 35.66
CA PRO A 14 47.57 -1.93 36.06
C PRO A 14 46.32 -2.12 35.20
N THR A 15 46.02 -3.35 34.80
CA THR A 15 44.83 -3.68 34.01
C THR A 15 43.62 -3.03 34.67
N LEU A 16 43.18 -1.89 34.12
CA LEU A 16 42.05 -1.15 34.68
C LEU A 16 40.87 -2.11 34.67
N THR A 17 40.14 -2.15 35.78
CA THR A 17 38.83 -2.78 35.76
C THR A 17 37.97 -2.10 34.69
N LEU A 18 37.01 -2.82 34.10
CA LEU A 18 36.12 -2.22 33.09
C LEU A 18 35.45 -0.94 33.63
N LEU A 19 35.14 -0.89 34.92
CA LEU A 19 34.58 0.28 35.59
C LEU A 19 35.55 1.45 35.63
N GLU A 20 36.81 1.23 35.98
CA GLU A 20 37.85 2.28 35.95
C GLU A 20 38.10 2.76 34.52
N PHE A 21 38.11 1.85 33.54
CA PHE A 21 38.25 2.19 32.13
C PHE A 21 37.08 3.07 31.63
N VAL A 22 35.84 2.70 31.94
CA VAL A 22 34.63 3.50 31.62
C VAL A 22 34.67 4.85 32.32
N ASN A 23 35.09 4.91 33.58
CA ASN A 23 35.21 6.16 34.33
C ASN A 23 36.29 7.08 33.75
N GLU A 24 37.41 6.55 33.27
CA GLU A 24 38.41 7.35 32.54
C GLU A 24 37.80 7.91 31.22
N GLY A 25 37.03 7.11 30.49
CA GLY A 25 36.34 7.55 29.27
C GLY A 25 35.28 8.63 29.51
N LEU A 26 34.49 8.54 30.59
CA LEU A 26 33.50 9.55 30.96
C LEU A 26 34.12 10.89 31.37
N ASN A 27 35.34 10.85 31.91
CA ASN A 27 36.10 12.04 32.31
C ASN A 27 37.03 12.55 31.20
N TRP A 28 37.01 11.91 30.02
CA TRP A 28 37.89 12.25 28.90
C TRP A 28 37.45 13.56 28.23
N GLN A 29 38.38 14.52 28.13
CA GLN A 29 38.15 15.82 27.48
C GLN A 29 38.74 15.90 26.05
N GLY A 30 38.93 14.76 25.39
CA GLY A 30 39.48 14.73 24.04
C GLY A 30 38.45 15.01 22.94
N THR A 31 38.86 14.73 21.70
CA THR A 31 38.06 14.96 20.51
C THR A 31 36.94 13.91 20.36
N CYS A 32 35.98 14.19 19.47
CA CYS A 32 34.97 13.20 19.06
C CYS A 32 35.63 11.90 18.55
N GLN A 33 36.80 12.02 17.90
CA GLN A 33 37.53 10.87 17.40
C GLN A 33 38.08 9.99 18.52
N ASP A 34 38.67 10.60 19.56
CA ASP A 34 39.17 9.88 20.73
C ASP A 34 38.04 9.14 21.47
N THR A 35 36.84 9.73 21.48
CA THR A 35 35.65 9.11 22.08
C THR A 35 35.20 7.87 21.29
N VAL A 36 35.24 7.93 19.96
CA VAL A 36 34.93 6.78 19.09
C VAL A 36 35.98 5.68 19.24
N ASP A 37 37.26 6.03 19.28
CA ASP A 37 38.35 5.06 19.47
C ASP A 37 38.24 4.36 20.83
N PHE A 38 37.91 5.13 21.88
CA PHE A 38 37.60 4.57 23.20
C PHE A 38 36.40 3.61 23.15
N PHE A 39 35.29 4.01 22.53
CA PHE A 39 34.10 3.18 22.41
C PHE A 39 34.36 1.87 21.65
N GLU A 40 35.07 1.92 20.52
CA GLU A 40 35.44 0.73 19.76
C GLU A 40 36.31 -0.22 20.60
N SER A 41 37.26 0.30 21.38
CA SER A 41 38.09 -0.50 22.28
C SER A 41 37.26 -1.23 23.36
N VAL A 42 36.30 -0.53 23.97
CA VAL A 42 35.35 -1.15 24.93
C VAL A 42 34.59 -2.28 24.25
N VAL A 43 33.99 -2.03 23.08
CA VAL A 43 33.16 -3.00 22.37
C VAL A 43 33.97 -4.22 21.91
N LEU A 44 35.19 -4.02 21.39
CA LEU A 44 36.09 -5.10 21.00
C LEU A 44 36.51 -5.96 22.21
N SER A 45 36.75 -5.33 23.36
CA SER A 45 37.09 -6.04 24.60
C SER A 45 35.91 -6.87 25.12
N LEU A 46 34.70 -6.29 25.13
CA LEU A 46 33.49 -6.99 25.54
C LEU A 46 33.15 -8.17 24.62
N ARG A 47 33.41 -8.02 23.32
CA ARG A 47 33.18 -9.07 22.32
C ARG A 47 33.99 -10.34 22.58
N VAL A 48 35.22 -10.20 23.07
CA VAL A 48 36.14 -11.34 23.33
C VAL A 48 36.07 -11.87 24.75
N MET A 49 35.25 -11.27 25.61
CA MET A 49 35.06 -11.67 27.00
C MET A 49 34.37 -13.03 27.08
N ASP A 50 34.96 -13.97 27.84
CA ASP A 50 34.46 -15.34 28.00
C ASP A 50 33.86 -15.61 29.38
N GLN A 51 34.20 -14.78 30.39
CA GLN A 51 33.78 -15.00 31.77
C GLN A 51 32.29 -14.71 31.99
N ILE A 52 31.75 -13.72 31.27
CA ILE A 52 30.34 -13.32 31.34
C ILE A 52 29.71 -13.27 29.95
N PRO A 53 28.45 -13.72 29.77
CA PRO A 53 27.72 -13.49 28.53
C PRO A 53 27.48 -11.99 28.32
N VAL A 54 27.84 -11.48 27.15
CA VAL A 54 27.57 -10.09 26.76
C VAL A 54 26.49 -10.06 25.69
N VAL A 55 25.51 -9.17 25.86
CA VAL A 55 24.43 -8.96 24.90
C VAL A 55 24.46 -7.54 24.36
N PHE A 56 24.56 -7.39 23.04
CA PHE A 56 24.36 -6.11 22.36
C PHE A 56 22.95 -6.03 21.80
N LEU A 57 22.22 -4.96 22.15
CA LEU A 57 20.87 -4.69 21.65
C LEU A 57 20.94 -3.43 20.78
N ILE A 58 20.57 -3.56 19.51
CA ILE A 58 20.66 -2.46 18.55
C ILE A 58 19.26 -2.25 17.97
N ASP A 59 18.61 -1.18 18.42
CA ASP A 59 17.35 -0.74 17.83
C ASP A 59 17.61 0.08 16.56
N GLN A 60 16.69 -0.02 15.60
CA GLN A 60 16.72 0.71 14.33
C GLN A 60 18.01 0.55 13.53
N CYS A 61 18.53 -0.68 13.42
CA CYS A 61 19.82 -0.95 12.76
C CYS A 61 19.90 -0.38 11.32
N ASN A 62 18.79 -0.36 10.60
CA ASN A 62 18.70 0.22 9.27
C ASN A 62 18.87 1.75 9.20
N ALA A 63 18.77 2.48 10.32
CA ALA A 63 19.12 3.89 10.38
C ALA A 63 20.60 4.12 10.03
N PHE A 64 21.49 3.18 10.40
CA PHE A 64 22.91 3.28 10.07
C PHE A 64 23.16 3.28 8.56
N CYS A 65 22.33 2.59 7.78
CA CYS A 65 22.43 2.56 6.31
C CYS A 65 22.03 3.89 5.67
N GLU A 66 21.15 4.67 6.30
CA GLU A 66 20.75 5.99 5.80
C GLU A 66 21.72 7.10 6.20
N VAL A 67 22.37 6.99 7.36
CA VAL A 67 23.19 8.06 7.96
C VAL A 67 24.63 8.09 7.44
N GLN A 68 25.07 7.11 6.65
CA GLN A 68 26.42 7.09 6.03
C GLN A 68 26.74 8.34 5.17
N SER A 69 25.77 9.24 4.92
CA SER A 69 25.94 10.46 4.12
C SER A 69 26.42 11.72 4.85
N SER A 70 26.61 11.77 6.18
CA SER A 70 26.81 13.08 6.85
C SER A 70 27.88 13.24 7.96
N ALA A 71 28.50 12.20 8.52
CA ALA A 71 29.61 12.35 9.48
C ALA A 71 30.55 11.13 9.56
N SER A 72 31.88 11.36 9.54
CA SER A 72 32.92 10.29 9.56
C SER A 72 32.97 9.49 10.86
N CYS A 73 32.54 10.07 11.98
CA CYS A 73 32.52 9.40 13.28
C CYS A 73 31.35 8.40 13.39
N CYS A 74 30.18 8.79 12.87
CA CYS A 74 29.00 7.94 12.84
C CYS A 74 29.16 6.76 11.88
N SER A 75 29.91 6.94 10.78
CA SER A 75 30.19 5.84 9.85
C SER A 75 31.02 4.74 10.50
N ARG A 76 31.99 5.06 11.36
CA ARG A 76 32.82 4.04 12.04
C ARG A 76 32.03 3.16 13.01
N ILE A 77 31.20 3.77 13.86
CA ILE A 77 30.33 3.02 14.78
C ILE A 77 29.33 2.17 13.98
N ALA A 78 28.74 2.74 12.93
CA ALA A 78 27.86 2.03 12.02
C ALA A 78 28.57 0.82 11.38
N ASP A 79 29.78 1.01 10.84
CA ASP A 79 30.56 -0.04 10.17
C ASP A 79 30.88 -1.21 11.12
N MET A 80 31.15 -0.92 12.40
CA MET A 80 31.39 -1.95 13.41
C MET A 80 30.19 -2.88 13.57
N PHE A 81 28.97 -2.35 13.61
CA PHE A 81 27.76 -3.12 13.83
C PHE A 81 27.08 -3.62 12.54
N LEU A 82 27.35 -3.00 11.39
CA LEU A 82 26.87 -3.43 10.07
C LEU A 82 27.74 -4.53 9.44
N ASN A 83 28.97 -4.73 9.93
CA ASN A 83 29.86 -5.79 9.45
C ASN A 83 29.61 -7.14 10.16
N TRP A 84 28.44 -7.72 9.90
CA TRP A 84 27.89 -8.87 10.65
C TRP A 84 28.78 -10.12 10.59
N ASN A 85 29.48 -10.34 9.47
CA ASN A 85 30.34 -11.50 9.29
C ASN A 85 31.60 -11.45 10.18
N ASN A 86 32.04 -10.24 10.52
CA ASN A 86 33.30 -10.03 11.23
C ASN A 86 33.09 -9.72 12.71
N PHE A 87 31.86 -9.45 13.16
CA PHE A 87 31.54 -9.16 14.54
C PHE A 87 31.02 -10.43 15.26
N ARG A 88 31.93 -11.27 15.75
CA ARG A 88 31.63 -12.52 16.46
C ARG A 88 31.86 -12.44 17.96
N MET A 89 30.82 -12.68 18.75
CA MET A 89 30.91 -12.77 20.21
C MET A 89 31.53 -14.09 20.65
N VAL A 90 32.43 -14.07 21.64
CA VAL A 90 32.94 -15.29 22.30
C VAL A 90 31.86 -15.93 23.17
N ARG A 91 31.10 -15.12 23.92
CA ARG A 91 29.98 -15.58 24.75
C ARG A 91 28.85 -14.54 24.80
N GLY A 92 27.63 -14.97 24.51
CA GLY A 92 26.44 -14.11 24.46
C GLY A 92 25.89 -13.95 23.04
N GLY A 93 25.42 -12.76 22.67
CA GLY A 93 24.76 -12.55 21.38
C GLY A 93 24.48 -11.09 21.03
N ILE A 94 23.97 -10.89 19.82
CA ILE A 94 23.62 -9.56 19.31
C ILE A 94 22.23 -9.62 18.72
N PHE A 95 21.40 -8.67 19.11
CA PHE A 95 20.03 -8.56 18.63
C PHE A 95 19.89 -7.25 17.88
N TYR A 96 19.47 -7.37 16.62
CA TYR A 96 19.18 -6.23 15.76
C TYR A 96 17.67 -6.11 15.58
N ALA A 97 17.12 -4.95 15.92
CA ALA A 97 15.77 -4.59 15.54
C ALA A 97 15.81 -3.66 14.31
N PHE A 98 14.94 -3.94 13.34
CA PHE A 98 14.81 -3.16 12.13
C PHE A 98 13.51 -2.37 12.20
N SER A 99 13.59 -1.07 11.96
CA SER A 99 12.43 -0.20 11.99
C SER A 99 11.85 -0.05 10.60
N SER A 100 10.55 -0.31 10.46
CA SER A 100 9.78 -0.02 9.24
C SER A 100 9.72 1.47 8.86
N SER A 101 10.29 2.36 9.68
CA SER A 101 10.36 3.80 9.40
C SER A 101 11.53 4.20 8.48
N PHE A 102 12.53 3.34 8.29
CA PHE A 102 13.67 3.60 7.41
C PHE A 102 13.52 2.83 6.08
N ARG A 103 14.10 3.42 5.03
CA ARG A 103 13.88 3.12 3.61
C ARG A 103 14.68 1.92 3.11
N ILE A 104 15.80 1.61 3.77
CA ILE A 104 16.74 0.57 3.32
C ILE A 104 16.80 -0.51 4.39
N MET A 105 16.27 -1.69 4.12
CA MET A 105 16.75 -2.86 4.85
C MET A 105 18.02 -3.33 4.14
N PRO A 106 19.20 -3.30 4.80
CA PRO A 106 20.33 -4.03 4.27
C PRO A 106 19.88 -5.49 4.13
N ALA A 107 20.16 -6.10 2.97
CA ALA A 107 19.95 -7.51 2.79
C ALA A 107 20.72 -8.19 3.91
N ALA A 108 19.98 -8.72 4.87
CA ALA A 108 20.49 -9.39 6.03
C ALA A 108 21.14 -10.69 5.56
N LYS A 109 22.36 -10.61 5.01
CA LYS A 109 23.01 -11.74 4.36
C LYS A 109 23.67 -12.58 5.43
N ASP A 110 23.10 -13.77 5.56
CA ASP A 110 23.44 -14.82 6.50
C ASP A 110 24.92 -15.19 6.43
N GLY A 111 25.64 -14.88 7.51
CA GLY A 111 26.85 -15.57 7.90
C GLY A 111 26.49 -16.74 8.80
N ASN A 112 25.92 -17.81 8.23
CA ASN A 112 25.61 -19.13 8.81
C ASN A 112 24.83 -19.26 10.13
N HIS A 113 24.49 -18.20 10.90
CA HIS A 113 23.90 -18.37 12.24
C HIS A 113 22.89 -17.30 12.70
N CYS A 114 22.40 -16.39 11.84
CA CYS A 114 21.41 -15.39 12.24
C CYS A 114 19.96 -15.86 12.03
N LEU A 115 19.21 -16.06 13.13
CA LEU A 115 17.76 -16.29 13.11
C LEU A 115 17.02 -14.97 12.82
N ILE A 116 16.54 -14.78 11.58
CA ILE A 116 15.66 -13.65 11.25
C ILE A 116 14.27 -13.94 11.82
N LEU A 117 13.84 -13.14 12.80
CA LEU A 117 12.49 -13.21 13.35
C LEU A 117 11.62 -12.11 12.76
N GLN A 118 10.65 -12.49 11.93
CA GLN A 118 9.65 -11.56 11.43
C GLN A 118 8.53 -11.40 12.45
N LEU A 119 8.44 -10.22 13.06
CA LEU A 119 7.31 -9.86 13.91
C LEU A 119 6.04 -9.78 13.08
N ARG A 120 5.00 -10.46 13.54
CA ARG A 120 3.67 -10.47 12.92
C ARG A 120 2.70 -9.66 13.78
N PRO A 121 1.59 -9.17 13.19
CA PRO A 121 0.51 -8.62 14.00
C PRO A 121 0.03 -9.63 15.05
N MET A 122 -0.44 -9.12 16.18
CA MET A 122 -0.99 -9.96 17.24
C MET A 122 -2.22 -10.71 16.74
N ASP A 123 -2.43 -11.92 17.24
CA ASP A 123 -3.73 -12.56 17.10
C ASP A 123 -4.80 -11.80 17.88
N LYS A 124 -6.06 -12.07 17.56
CA LYS A 124 -7.21 -11.37 18.18
C LYS A 124 -7.26 -11.56 19.69
N SER A 125 -6.83 -12.72 20.19
CA SER A 125 -6.82 -13.01 21.63
C SER A 125 -5.83 -12.12 22.37
N SER A 126 -4.59 -12.08 21.89
CA SER A 126 -3.51 -11.29 22.47
C SER A 126 -3.79 -9.79 22.33
N PHE A 127 -4.37 -9.37 21.21
CA PHE A 127 -4.83 -8.00 21.02
C PHE A 127 -5.95 -7.63 22.01
N GLY A 128 -6.90 -8.54 22.28
CA GLY A 128 -7.93 -8.37 23.29
C GLY A 128 -7.36 -8.20 24.69
N SER A 129 -6.39 -9.02 25.09
CA SER A 129 -5.72 -8.88 26.38
C SER A 129 -5.00 -7.53 26.53
N LEU A 130 -4.36 -7.04 25.46
CA LEU A 130 -3.74 -5.71 25.46
C LEU A 130 -4.78 -4.59 25.61
N LEU A 131 -5.95 -4.72 24.97
CA LEU A 131 -7.06 -3.77 25.11
C LEU A 131 -7.60 -3.76 26.55
N GLU A 132 -7.83 -4.92 27.15
CA GLU A 132 -8.29 -5.07 28.54
C GLU A 132 -7.29 -4.45 29.54
N GLU A 133 -5.99 -4.60 29.28
CA GLU A 133 -4.93 -3.96 30.07
C GLU A 133 -4.99 -2.43 29.97
N GLN A 134 -5.21 -1.87 28.78
CA GLN A 134 -5.36 -0.42 28.60
C GLN A 134 -6.60 0.15 29.30
N VAL A 135 -7.70 -0.62 29.36
CA VAL A 135 -8.89 -0.25 30.13
C VAL A 135 -8.60 -0.31 31.64
N THR A 136 -8.01 -1.41 32.10
CA THR A 136 -7.74 -1.65 33.54
C THR A 136 -6.70 -0.68 34.10
N SER A 137 -5.70 -0.30 33.30
CA SER A 137 -4.68 0.70 33.67
C SER A 137 -5.17 2.14 33.58
N GLY A 138 -6.41 2.38 33.12
CA GLY A 138 -7.00 3.70 32.99
C GLY A 138 -6.47 4.52 31.79
N GLN A 139 -5.73 3.90 30.88
CA GLN A 139 -5.34 4.56 29.61
C GLN A 139 -6.55 4.78 28.70
N LEU A 140 -7.54 3.89 28.77
CA LEU A 140 -8.85 4.01 28.16
C LEU A 140 -9.91 4.15 29.25
N SER A 141 -10.51 5.34 29.38
CA SER A 141 -11.60 5.59 30.34
C SER A 141 -12.92 4.94 29.93
N LYS A 142 -13.04 4.48 28.69
CA LYS A 142 -14.19 3.77 28.13
C LYS A 142 -13.80 2.35 27.75
N ASP A 143 -14.66 1.40 28.08
CA ASP A 143 -14.47 0.00 27.70
C ASP A 143 -14.84 -0.21 26.22
N PHE A 144 -13.82 -0.46 25.40
CA PHE A 144 -13.98 -0.79 23.98
C PHE A 144 -13.93 -2.31 23.70
N THR A 145 -13.83 -3.15 24.73
CA THR A 145 -13.86 -4.62 24.60
C THR A 145 -15.09 -5.14 23.84
N PRO A 146 -16.30 -4.54 23.97
CA PRO A 146 -17.45 -4.91 23.14
C PRO A 146 -17.25 -4.71 21.63
N PHE A 147 -16.29 -3.86 21.22
CA PHE A 147 -15.93 -3.56 19.83
C PHE A 147 -14.64 -4.25 19.37
N LEU A 148 -14.16 -5.27 20.10
CA LEU A 148 -12.90 -5.96 19.82
C LEU A 148 -12.78 -6.41 18.35
N ASP A 149 -13.87 -6.94 17.77
CA ASP A 149 -13.89 -7.43 16.39
C ASP A 149 -13.62 -6.31 15.38
N ASP A 150 -14.33 -5.18 15.53
CA ASP A 150 -14.19 -4.02 14.66
C ASP A 150 -12.84 -3.33 14.87
N LEU A 151 -12.39 -3.21 16.12
CA LEU A 151 -11.11 -2.60 16.45
C LEU A 151 -9.94 -3.46 15.96
N TYR A 152 -10.03 -4.79 16.09
CA TYR A 152 -9.04 -5.71 15.55
C TYR A 152 -8.97 -5.63 14.02
N ALA A 153 -10.12 -5.56 13.34
CA ALA A 153 -10.16 -5.39 11.89
C ALA A 153 -9.58 -4.03 11.45
N HIS A 154 -9.79 -2.98 12.24
CA HIS A 154 -9.32 -1.62 11.97
C HIS A 154 -7.81 -1.45 12.18
N CYS A 155 -7.32 -1.85 13.35
CA CYS A 155 -5.92 -1.77 13.77
C CYS A 155 -5.08 -2.94 13.25
N ALA A 156 -5.72 -3.97 12.70
CA ALA A 156 -5.11 -5.18 12.16
C ALA A 156 -4.18 -5.91 13.14
N GLY A 157 -4.51 -5.91 14.43
CA GLY A 157 -3.69 -6.55 15.46
C GLY A 157 -2.35 -5.86 15.74
N LEU A 158 -2.15 -4.61 15.29
CA LEU A 158 -0.91 -3.87 15.51
C LEU A 158 -0.96 -3.08 16.83
N PRO A 159 -0.05 -3.33 17.79
CA PRO A 159 -0.02 -2.61 19.07
C PRO A 159 0.07 -1.09 18.91
N ARG A 160 0.86 -0.63 17.93
CA ARG A 160 1.03 0.81 17.65
C ARG A 160 -0.26 1.48 17.22
N GLU A 161 -1.11 0.79 16.45
CA GLU A 161 -2.37 1.37 15.95
C GLU A 161 -3.41 1.41 17.08
N LEU A 162 -3.40 0.41 17.98
CA LEU A 162 -4.21 0.49 19.20
C LEU A 162 -3.78 1.66 20.09
N LEU A 163 -2.48 1.83 20.30
CA LEU A 163 -1.96 2.95 21.09
C LEU A 163 -2.31 4.33 20.50
N THR A 164 -2.23 4.48 19.17
CA THR A 164 -2.68 5.70 18.50
C THR A 164 -4.19 5.88 18.64
N PHE A 165 -4.99 4.84 18.46
CA PHE A 165 -6.43 4.90 18.67
C PHE A 165 -6.79 5.38 20.08
N SER A 166 -6.11 4.85 21.11
CA SER A 166 -6.26 5.28 22.51
C SER A 166 -5.82 6.72 22.74
N THR A 167 -4.92 7.26 21.91
CA THR A 167 -4.48 8.66 21.98
C THR A 167 -5.53 9.59 21.36
N VAL A 168 -6.06 9.24 20.19
CA VAL A 168 -7.21 9.92 19.56
C VAL A 168 -8.41 9.96 20.51
N PHE A 169 -8.71 8.86 21.20
CA PHE A 169 -9.77 8.84 22.20
C PHE A 169 -9.53 9.80 23.37
N ARG A 170 -8.29 9.92 23.86
CA ARG A 170 -7.96 10.87 24.94
C ARG A 170 -8.11 12.33 24.49
N GLU A 171 -7.84 12.61 23.22
CA GLU A 171 -8.01 13.93 22.62
C GLU A 171 -9.49 14.25 22.32
N HIS A 172 -10.29 13.22 22.03
CA HIS A 172 -11.70 13.32 21.67
C HIS A 172 -12.59 12.34 22.48
N PRO A 173 -12.73 12.52 23.80
CA PRO A 173 -13.41 11.55 24.66
C PRO A 173 -14.91 11.43 24.38
N ASP A 174 -15.51 12.48 23.80
CA ASP A 174 -16.94 12.54 23.47
C ASP A 174 -17.31 11.86 22.15
N TYR A 175 -16.32 11.49 21.34
CA TYR A 175 -16.57 10.88 20.03
C TYR A 175 -17.15 9.47 20.19
N ASP A 176 -18.08 9.12 19.29
CA ASP A 176 -18.53 7.75 19.18
C ASP A 176 -17.45 6.86 18.54
N PHE A 177 -17.66 5.54 18.53
CA PHE A 177 -16.65 4.62 18.01
C PHE A 177 -16.34 4.85 16.52
N LYS A 178 -17.33 5.24 15.71
CA LYS A 178 -17.12 5.48 14.26
C LYS A 178 -16.37 6.78 14.03
N ASP A 179 -16.67 7.82 14.80
CA ASP A 179 -15.97 9.10 14.74
C ASP A 179 -14.50 8.93 15.16
N LEU A 180 -14.24 8.16 16.22
CA LEU A 180 -12.87 7.79 16.62
C LEU A 180 -12.12 7.00 15.55
N GLN A 181 -12.78 6.04 14.91
CA GLN A 181 -12.21 5.30 13.79
C GLN A 181 -11.85 6.23 12.63
N HIS A 182 -12.71 7.21 12.33
CA HIS A 182 -12.48 8.19 11.28
C HIS A 182 -11.27 9.06 11.58
N GLU A 183 -11.22 9.65 12.78
CA GLU A 183 -10.13 10.55 13.19
C GLU A 183 -8.79 9.81 13.25
N HIS A 184 -8.77 8.59 13.81
CA HIS A 184 -7.60 7.72 13.74
C HIS A 184 -7.12 7.46 12.31
N LEU A 185 -8.03 7.21 11.37
CA LEU A 185 -7.62 7.01 9.98
C LEU A 185 -6.97 8.28 9.40
N LEU A 186 -7.52 9.46 9.67
CA LEU A 186 -6.95 10.72 9.21
C LEU A 186 -5.51 10.89 9.70
N GLU A 187 -5.26 10.67 10.99
CA GLU A 187 -3.91 10.79 11.58
C GLU A 187 -2.91 9.78 10.98
N ARG A 188 -3.33 8.53 10.79
CA ARG A 188 -2.43 7.45 10.36
C ARG A 188 -2.14 7.45 8.87
N VAL A 189 -3.06 7.95 8.05
CA VAL A 189 -2.94 7.92 6.59
C VAL A 189 -1.67 8.64 6.10
N ASP A 190 -1.32 9.79 6.69
CA ASP A 190 -0.13 10.54 6.30
C ASP A 190 1.18 9.77 6.55
N VAL A 191 1.24 9.03 7.67
CA VAL A 191 2.39 8.17 8.01
C VAL A 191 2.56 7.07 6.96
N TYR A 192 1.48 6.39 6.60
CA TYR A 192 1.53 5.34 5.58
C TYR A 192 1.77 5.91 4.18
N ARG A 193 1.28 7.13 3.87
CA ARG A 193 1.49 7.79 2.58
C ARG A 193 2.97 8.03 2.32
N ASN A 194 3.70 8.50 3.33
CA ASN A 194 5.15 8.71 3.24
C ASN A 194 5.92 7.40 2.98
N ARG A 195 5.51 6.31 3.65
CA ARG A 195 6.09 4.97 3.43
C ARG A 195 5.82 4.45 2.03
N ILE A 196 4.58 4.51 1.58
CA ILE A 196 4.19 4.05 0.23
C ILE A 196 4.89 4.89 -0.84
N SER A 197 4.97 6.20 -0.67
CA SER A 197 5.68 7.09 -1.61
C SER A 197 7.13 6.65 -1.80
N THR A 198 7.80 6.28 -0.71
CA THR A 198 9.17 5.75 -0.75
C THR A 198 9.26 4.45 -1.55
N LEU A 199 8.28 3.56 -1.41
CA LEU A 199 8.21 2.29 -2.13
C LEU A 199 7.91 2.44 -3.62
N LEU A 200 7.41 3.60 -4.06
CA LEU A 200 7.09 3.87 -5.46
C LEU A 200 8.16 4.72 -6.16
N MET A 201 9.02 5.40 -5.41
CA MET A 201 9.96 6.37 -5.96
C MET A 201 11.19 5.72 -6.60
N LYS A 202 11.34 5.92 -7.92
CA LYS A 202 12.51 5.52 -8.70
C LYS A 202 13.84 6.02 -8.14
N LYS A 203 13.88 7.24 -7.60
CA LYS A 203 15.08 7.82 -6.97
C LYS A 203 15.58 6.98 -5.80
N THR A 204 14.67 6.32 -5.09
CA THR A 204 14.97 5.54 -3.90
C THR A 204 15.35 4.10 -4.23
N LEU A 205 14.65 3.47 -5.20
CA LEU A 205 14.77 2.03 -5.45
C LEU A 205 15.61 1.66 -6.68
N GLY A 206 15.92 2.62 -7.53
CA GLY A 206 16.38 2.33 -8.89
C GLY A 206 15.21 1.97 -9.82
N LYS A 207 15.49 1.90 -11.14
CA LYS A 207 14.44 1.79 -12.17
C LYS A 207 13.62 0.49 -12.07
N GLU A 208 14.31 -0.65 -11.97
CA GLU A 208 13.69 -1.97 -12.05
C GLU A 208 12.78 -2.26 -10.85
N LEU A 209 13.30 -2.08 -9.63
CA LEU A 209 12.54 -2.27 -8.40
C LEU A 209 11.38 -1.28 -8.28
N ALA A 210 11.55 -0.04 -8.75
CA ALA A 210 10.44 0.92 -8.78
C ALA A 210 9.33 0.49 -9.75
N CYS A 211 9.67 -0.03 -10.94
CA CYS A 211 8.69 -0.57 -11.86
C CYS A 211 7.93 -1.76 -11.26
N GLU A 212 8.63 -2.69 -10.59
CA GLU A 212 7.98 -3.82 -9.91
C GLU A 212 7.03 -3.35 -8.81
N SER A 213 7.48 -2.41 -7.96
CA SER A 213 6.67 -1.82 -6.89
C SER A 213 5.45 -1.05 -7.40
N VAL A 214 5.60 -0.25 -8.46
CA VAL A 214 4.48 0.48 -9.08
C VAL A 214 3.48 -0.50 -9.67
N THR A 215 3.93 -1.53 -10.39
CA THR A 215 3.03 -2.57 -10.92
C THR A 215 2.30 -3.27 -9.77
N PHE A 216 3.01 -3.68 -8.71
CA PHE A 216 2.39 -4.30 -7.53
C PHE A 216 1.32 -3.41 -6.90
N ALA A 217 1.64 -2.13 -6.67
CA ALA A 217 0.72 -1.16 -6.11
C ALA A 217 -0.53 -0.95 -6.98
N CYS A 218 -0.37 -0.88 -8.30
CA CYS A 218 -1.49 -0.80 -9.23
C CYS A 218 -2.40 -2.03 -9.14
N ARG A 219 -1.81 -3.23 -9.02
CA ARG A 219 -2.58 -4.47 -8.83
C ARG A 219 -3.36 -4.47 -7.53
N LEU A 220 -2.80 -3.92 -6.44
CA LEU A 220 -3.54 -3.68 -5.20
C LEU A 220 -4.65 -2.64 -5.36
N LEU A 221 -4.41 -1.52 -6.07
CA LEU A 221 -5.44 -0.52 -6.39
C LEU A 221 -6.58 -1.10 -7.23
N MET A 222 -6.29 -2.07 -8.08
CA MET A 222 -7.30 -2.80 -8.85
C MET A 222 -7.93 -3.93 -8.03
N GLY A 223 -7.45 -4.20 -6.81
CA GLY A 223 -7.94 -5.21 -5.87
C GLY A 223 -7.69 -6.64 -6.31
N GLU A 224 -6.56 -6.86 -6.99
CA GLU A 224 -6.12 -8.21 -7.32
C GLU A 224 -5.73 -8.99 -6.07
N LYS A 225 -6.03 -10.28 -6.07
CA LYS A 225 -5.54 -11.23 -5.09
C LYS A 225 -4.06 -11.51 -5.36
N MET A 226 -3.19 -11.05 -4.47
CA MET A 226 -1.74 -11.10 -4.68
C MET A 226 -1.14 -12.36 -4.05
N SER A 227 -0.67 -13.30 -4.86
CA SER A 227 0.07 -14.48 -4.37
C SER A 227 1.58 -14.23 -4.27
N LYS A 228 2.07 -13.19 -4.94
CA LYS A 228 3.47 -12.75 -4.93
C LYS A 228 3.50 -11.27 -4.59
N VAL A 229 4.52 -10.87 -3.84
CA VAL A 229 4.75 -9.49 -3.40
C VAL A 229 6.24 -9.17 -3.53
N PRO A 230 6.62 -7.96 -3.98
CA PRO A 230 8.02 -7.56 -3.98
C PRO A 230 8.57 -7.60 -2.54
N PRO A 231 9.78 -8.14 -2.30
CA PRO A 231 10.35 -8.29 -0.95
C PRO A 231 10.32 -7.00 -0.13
N ILE A 232 10.59 -5.86 -0.79
CA ILE A 232 10.63 -4.55 -0.15
C ILE A 232 9.29 -4.13 0.50
N TRP A 233 8.14 -4.60 0.00
CA TRP A 233 6.84 -4.33 0.62
C TRP A 233 6.61 -5.16 1.88
N VAL A 234 7.18 -6.36 1.95
CA VAL A 234 7.16 -7.23 3.14
C VAL A 234 8.10 -6.66 4.19
N GLU A 235 9.31 -6.30 3.78
CA GLU A 235 10.35 -5.69 4.62
C GLU A 235 9.89 -4.36 5.22
N ALA A 236 9.20 -3.53 4.43
CA ALA A 236 8.59 -2.29 4.93
C ALA A 236 7.40 -2.51 5.89
N GLY A 237 6.97 -3.76 6.10
CA GLY A 237 5.81 -4.08 6.92
C GLY A 237 4.51 -3.48 6.39
N MET A 238 4.39 -3.35 5.06
CA MET A 238 3.22 -2.76 4.41
C MET A 238 2.16 -3.79 4.06
N VAL A 239 2.54 -5.07 4.02
CA VAL A 239 1.64 -6.17 3.69
C VAL A 239 1.67 -7.25 4.75
N VAL A 240 0.54 -7.94 4.89
CA VAL A 240 0.38 -9.16 5.68
C VAL A 240 -0.16 -10.26 4.77
N ARG A 241 0.23 -11.50 5.03
CA ARG A 241 -0.32 -12.66 4.33
C ARG A 241 -1.48 -13.23 5.13
N THR A 242 -2.65 -13.27 4.51
CA THR A 242 -3.85 -13.91 5.05
C THR A 242 -4.18 -15.09 4.12
N ASP A 243 -4.14 -16.30 4.65
CA ASP A 243 -4.28 -17.54 3.88
C ASP A 243 -3.27 -17.65 2.71
N ARG A 244 -3.78 -17.51 1.47
CA ARG A 244 -3.05 -17.67 0.22
C ARG A 244 -2.65 -16.35 -0.42
N PHE A 245 -3.10 -15.21 0.10
CA PHE A 245 -2.93 -13.91 -0.55
C PHE A 245 -2.35 -12.85 0.40
N TYR A 246 -1.67 -11.87 -0.20
CA TYR A 246 -1.14 -10.70 0.49
C TYR A 246 -2.16 -9.55 0.44
N HIS A 247 -2.30 -8.89 1.58
CA HIS A 247 -3.17 -7.73 1.78
C HIS A 247 -2.36 -6.60 2.41
N LEU A 248 -2.81 -5.35 2.25
CA LEU A 248 -2.23 -4.24 2.98
C LEU A 248 -2.45 -4.41 4.48
N ILE A 249 -1.47 -3.97 5.27
CA ILE A 249 -1.40 -4.33 6.69
C ILE A 249 -2.57 -3.80 7.52
N CYS A 250 -3.15 -2.64 7.20
CA CYS A 250 -4.30 -2.09 7.91
C CYS A 250 -5.12 -1.15 7.01
N LYS A 251 -6.26 -0.68 7.52
CA LYS A 251 -7.16 0.21 6.77
C LYS A 251 -6.54 1.56 6.43
N ALA A 252 -5.71 2.11 7.33
CA ALA A 252 -4.97 3.34 7.08
C ALA A 252 -3.98 3.17 5.91
N ALA A 253 -3.29 2.04 5.83
CA ALA A 253 -2.40 1.73 4.70
C ALA A 253 -3.17 1.60 3.37
N GLU A 254 -4.38 1.02 3.40
CA GLU A 254 -5.26 0.95 2.24
C GLU A 254 -5.65 2.34 1.73
N LEU A 255 -6.12 3.21 2.63
CA LEU A 255 -6.50 4.58 2.27
C LEU A 255 -5.29 5.41 1.83
N ALA A 256 -4.14 5.24 2.51
CA ALA A 256 -2.89 5.89 2.14
C ALA A 256 -2.41 5.49 0.75
N LEU A 257 -2.52 4.20 0.37
CA LEU A 257 -2.19 3.77 -0.99
C LEU A 257 -3.03 4.54 -2.02
N TYR A 258 -4.32 4.73 -1.71
CA TYR A 258 -5.26 5.40 -2.61
C TYR A 258 -4.94 6.88 -2.77
N GLN A 259 -4.52 7.53 -1.69
CA GLN A 259 -4.12 8.94 -1.69
C GLN A 259 -2.68 9.16 -2.20
N THR A 260 -1.81 8.15 -2.16
CA THR A 260 -0.44 8.26 -2.66
C THR A 260 -0.39 8.34 -4.19
N PHE A 261 -1.35 7.72 -4.87
CA PHE A 261 -1.45 7.81 -6.31
C PHE A 261 -1.90 9.21 -6.73
N ASN A 262 -0.93 10.01 -7.15
CA ASN A 262 -1.13 11.28 -7.83
C ASN A 262 -1.04 11.10 -9.35
N ASP A 263 -1.30 12.18 -10.10
CA ASP A 263 -1.26 12.16 -11.57
C ASP A 263 0.11 11.68 -12.10
N ASP A 264 1.23 12.07 -11.48
CA ASP A 264 2.58 11.67 -11.94
C ASP A 264 2.86 10.18 -11.76
N THR A 265 2.52 9.62 -10.60
CA THR A 265 2.66 8.19 -10.30
C THR A 265 1.75 7.38 -11.22
N MET A 266 0.55 7.89 -11.48
CA MET A 266 -0.42 7.27 -12.36
C MET A 266 0.02 7.31 -13.84
N LEU A 267 0.63 8.40 -14.30
CA LEU A 267 1.23 8.48 -15.65
C LEU A 267 2.41 7.51 -15.78
N THR A 268 3.22 7.37 -14.73
CA THR A 268 4.31 6.38 -14.69
C THR A 268 3.76 4.95 -14.71
N ALA A 269 2.70 4.68 -13.94
CA ALA A 269 2.03 3.39 -13.99
C ALA A 269 1.48 3.10 -15.39
N LEU A 270 0.83 4.07 -16.02
CA LEU A 270 0.33 3.90 -17.38
C LEU A 270 1.43 3.53 -18.37
N SER A 271 2.55 4.24 -18.36
CA SER A 271 3.64 3.93 -19.30
C SER A 271 4.18 2.52 -19.08
N ILE A 272 4.37 2.11 -17.83
CA ILE A 272 4.78 0.72 -17.48
C ILE A 272 3.79 -0.30 -18.06
N PHE A 273 2.48 -0.08 -17.89
CA PHE A 273 1.47 -1.01 -18.38
C PHE A 273 1.33 -0.98 -19.91
N GLN A 274 1.44 0.19 -20.54
CA GLN A 274 1.40 0.34 -21.99
C GLN A 274 2.57 -0.40 -22.68
N ASP A 275 3.75 -0.35 -22.07
CA ASP A 275 4.95 -0.97 -22.61
C ASP A 275 4.91 -2.51 -22.55
N ASP A 276 4.11 -3.10 -21.65
CA ASP A 276 3.95 -4.54 -21.49
C ASP A 276 2.72 -5.08 -22.26
N PRO A 277 2.90 -5.83 -23.37
CA PRO A 277 1.80 -6.36 -24.16
C PRO A 277 0.84 -7.27 -23.38
N SER A 278 1.28 -7.91 -22.30
CA SER A 278 0.48 -8.82 -21.49
C SER A 278 -0.48 -8.11 -20.54
N VAL A 279 -0.20 -6.85 -20.17
CA VAL A 279 -1.00 -6.07 -19.23
C VAL A 279 -1.44 -4.71 -19.78
N ARG A 280 -1.11 -4.34 -21.01
CA ARG A 280 -1.54 -3.09 -21.67
C ARG A 280 -3.03 -2.79 -21.55
N TRP A 281 -3.87 -3.81 -21.63
CA TRP A 281 -5.31 -3.68 -21.46
C TRP A 281 -5.72 -3.19 -20.05
N ARG A 282 -4.94 -3.53 -19.01
CA ARG A 282 -5.17 -3.08 -17.62
C ARG A 282 -4.93 -1.59 -17.45
N ALA A 283 -4.21 -0.95 -18.37
CA ALA A 283 -3.98 0.48 -18.32
C ALA A 283 -5.30 1.28 -18.32
N LEU A 284 -6.29 0.83 -19.10
CA LEU A 284 -7.62 1.44 -19.17
C LEU A 284 -8.52 1.09 -17.97
N GLU A 285 -8.31 -0.06 -17.34
CA GLU A 285 -9.02 -0.41 -16.11
C GLU A 285 -8.51 0.44 -14.94
N LEU A 286 -7.17 0.52 -14.80
CA LEU A 286 -6.51 1.34 -13.79
C LEU A 286 -6.90 2.81 -13.95
N ALA A 287 -6.93 3.30 -15.19
CA ALA A 287 -7.45 4.61 -15.55
C ALA A 287 -8.84 4.90 -15.00
N PHE A 288 -9.76 3.99 -15.29
CA PHE A 288 -11.16 4.15 -14.96
C PHE A 288 -11.34 4.16 -13.45
N ILE A 289 -10.71 3.20 -12.76
CA ILE A 289 -10.70 3.12 -11.29
C ILE A 289 -10.10 4.39 -10.68
N TYR A 290 -8.99 4.90 -11.22
CA TYR A 290 -8.35 6.13 -10.74
C TYR A 290 -9.28 7.34 -10.81
N VAL A 291 -9.94 7.58 -11.96
CA VAL A 291 -10.85 8.72 -12.15
C VAL A 291 -11.97 8.73 -11.12
N PHE A 292 -12.61 7.58 -10.90
CA PHE A 292 -13.70 7.47 -9.94
C PHE A 292 -13.24 7.59 -8.48
N ARG A 293 -12.02 7.14 -8.17
CA ARG A 293 -11.43 7.32 -6.84
C ARG A 293 -11.13 8.78 -6.53
N THR A 294 -10.52 9.51 -7.48
CA THR A 294 -10.24 10.93 -7.31
C THR A 294 -11.53 11.75 -7.17
N SER A 295 -12.57 11.38 -7.93
CA SER A 295 -13.92 11.93 -7.78
C SER A 295 -14.49 11.69 -6.38
N MET A 296 -14.41 10.46 -5.87
CA MET A 296 -14.87 10.10 -4.53
C MET A 296 -14.13 10.88 -3.42
N ILE A 297 -12.80 10.97 -3.49
CA ILE A 297 -11.99 11.70 -2.50
C ILE A 297 -12.29 13.20 -2.51
N SER A 298 -12.49 13.78 -3.70
CA SER A 298 -12.77 15.22 -3.85
C SER A 298 -14.25 15.59 -3.67
N GLY A 299 -15.14 14.60 -3.49
CA GLY A 299 -16.59 14.81 -3.43
C GLY A 299 -17.24 15.27 -4.73
N ASN A 300 -16.48 15.31 -5.84
CA ASN A 300 -16.95 15.77 -7.14
C ASN A 300 -17.57 14.61 -7.94
N SER A 301 -18.51 14.91 -8.84
CA SER A 301 -19.02 13.90 -9.78
C SER A 301 -18.10 13.74 -11.00
N VAL A 302 -17.98 12.51 -11.53
CA VAL A 302 -17.30 12.25 -12.80
C VAL A 302 -18.18 12.74 -13.95
N VAL A 303 -17.62 13.56 -14.84
CA VAL A 303 -18.32 14.06 -16.02
C VAL A 303 -18.03 13.17 -17.23
N PHE A 304 -19.05 12.49 -17.72
CA PHE A 304 -19.00 11.76 -18.98
C PHE A 304 -19.51 12.65 -20.11
N THR A 305 -18.65 12.89 -21.11
CA THR A 305 -19.08 13.48 -22.38
C THR A 305 -19.28 12.38 -23.39
N CYS A 306 -20.52 12.23 -23.84
CA CYS A 306 -20.92 11.16 -24.72
C CYS A 306 -21.57 11.68 -25.98
N THR A 307 -21.36 10.96 -27.07
CA THR A 307 -22.14 11.13 -28.30
C THR A 307 -22.93 9.86 -28.56
N ASN A 308 -23.91 9.93 -29.47
CA ASN A 308 -24.42 8.70 -30.07
C ASN A 308 -23.31 7.95 -30.82
N LEU A 309 -23.58 6.71 -31.23
CA LEU A 309 -22.61 5.88 -31.96
C LEU A 309 -22.13 6.49 -33.30
N CYS A 310 -22.90 7.41 -33.89
CA CYS A 310 -22.52 8.13 -35.09
C CYS A 310 -21.55 9.30 -34.80
N GLY A 311 -21.37 9.67 -33.53
CA GLY A 311 -20.56 10.82 -33.12
C GLY A 311 -21.31 12.15 -33.09
N VAL A 312 -22.66 12.11 -33.09
CA VAL A 312 -23.55 13.27 -33.17
C VAL A 312 -24.30 13.47 -31.85
N GLY A 313 -24.62 14.72 -31.52
CA GLY A 313 -25.44 15.07 -30.36
C GLY A 313 -24.70 14.86 -29.04
N GLU A 314 -23.68 15.67 -28.78
CA GLU A 314 -22.94 15.65 -27.52
C GLU A 314 -23.90 15.85 -26.34
N LYS A 315 -23.84 14.92 -25.38
CA LYS A 315 -24.54 14.98 -24.11
C LYS A 315 -23.52 14.78 -22.99
N GLN A 316 -23.73 15.48 -21.89
CA GLN A 316 -22.95 15.30 -20.68
C GLN A 316 -23.84 14.73 -19.59
N PHE A 317 -23.30 13.78 -18.83
CA PHE A 317 -23.93 13.33 -17.59
C PHE A 317 -22.90 13.22 -16.48
N PHE A 318 -23.38 13.45 -15.26
CA PHE A 318 -22.58 13.51 -14.05
C PHE A 318 -22.83 12.23 -13.25
N VAL A 319 -21.76 11.59 -12.81
CA VAL A 319 -21.81 10.33 -12.08
C VAL A 319 -21.14 10.54 -10.73
N GLY A 320 -21.96 10.64 -9.69
CA GLY A 320 -21.50 10.65 -8.31
C GLY A 320 -21.42 9.22 -7.77
N ILE A 321 -20.33 8.92 -7.05
CA ILE A 321 -20.17 7.70 -6.26
C ILE A 321 -19.57 8.04 -4.89
N HIS A 322 -19.83 7.20 -3.89
CA HIS A 322 -19.19 7.24 -2.57
C HIS A 322 -18.51 5.91 -2.20
N SER A 323 -18.64 4.87 -3.03
CA SER A 323 -18.03 3.56 -2.75
C SER A 323 -17.60 2.83 -4.02
N ILE A 324 -16.55 2.01 -3.89
CA ILE A 324 -16.09 1.10 -4.93
C ILE A 324 -16.09 -0.31 -4.35
N HIS A 325 -16.90 -1.20 -4.92
CA HIS A 325 -17.01 -2.60 -4.55
C HIS A 325 -16.34 -3.47 -5.61
N ARG A 326 -15.66 -4.53 -5.20
CA ARG A 326 -15.10 -5.52 -6.15
C ARG A 326 -15.78 -6.86 -5.93
N SER A 327 -16.45 -7.35 -6.96
CA SER A 327 -17.26 -8.56 -6.82
C SER A 327 -16.57 -9.75 -7.48
N GLU A 328 -16.38 -10.83 -6.73
CA GLU A 328 -15.80 -12.09 -7.24
C GLU A 328 -16.80 -12.93 -8.05
N SER A 329 -18.08 -12.65 -7.89
CA SER A 329 -19.23 -13.21 -8.61
C SER A 329 -20.04 -12.08 -9.26
N PRO A 330 -20.93 -12.34 -10.22
CA PRO A 330 -21.96 -11.37 -10.59
C PRO A 330 -22.67 -10.84 -9.34
N PRO A 331 -23.03 -9.55 -9.28
CA PRO A 331 -23.73 -9.00 -8.12
C PRO A 331 -25.02 -9.77 -7.88
N GLN A 332 -25.20 -10.31 -6.67
CA GLN A 332 -26.44 -11.00 -6.36
C GLN A 332 -27.62 -10.02 -6.37
N PRO A 333 -28.82 -10.49 -6.77
CA PRO A 333 -30.04 -9.70 -6.65
C PRO A 333 -30.24 -9.22 -5.21
N ARG A 334 -29.99 -7.93 -4.89
CA ARG A 334 -30.37 -7.16 -3.66
C ARG A 334 -29.27 -6.43 -2.87
N SER A 335 -28.01 -6.33 -3.29
CA SER A 335 -26.94 -5.81 -2.40
C SER A 335 -26.20 -4.53 -2.81
N ILE A 336 -26.53 -3.89 -3.94
CA ILE A 336 -25.77 -2.71 -4.41
C ILE A 336 -26.45 -1.42 -3.94
N GLU A 337 -25.75 -0.66 -3.10
CA GLU A 337 -26.19 0.65 -2.63
C GLU A 337 -26.08 1.70 -3.76
N ARG A 338 -26.89 2.77 -3.66
CA ARG A 338 -26.66 3.96 -4.49
C ARG A 338 -25.25 4.48 -4.23
N GLY A 339 -24.69 5.18 -5.20
CA GLY A 339 -23.31 5.67 -5.16
C GLY A 339 -22.23 4.58 -5.15
N THR A 340 -22.50 3.36 -5.63
CA THR A 340 -21.52 2.27 -5.71
C THR A 340 -21.06 2.01 -7.15
N LEU A 341 -19.74 2.07 -7.37
CA LEU A 341 -19.05 1.49 -8.54
C LEU A 341 -18.66 0.04 -8.22
N VAL A 342 -19.18 -0.92 -8.96
CA VAL A 342 -18.82 -2.33 -8.88
C VAL A 342 -17.83 -2.67 -10.01
N VAL A 343 -16.66 -3.17 -9.65
CA VAL A 343 -15.67 -3.73 -10.57
C VAL A 343 -15.93 -5.23 -10.70
N CYS A 344 -16.23 -5.69 -11.91
CA CYS A 344 -16.53 -7.09 -12.20
C CYS A 344 -15.24 -7.91 -12.40
N ARG A 345 -15.30 -9.23 -12.14
CA ARG A 345 -14.12 -10.12 -12.25
C ARG A 345 -13.67 -10.33 -13.71
N ARG A 346 -12.34 -10.43 -13.87
CA ARG A 346 -11.61 -10.78 -15.10
C ARG A 346 -12.15 -12.02 -15.84
N ASN A 347 -12.04 -12.00 -17.17
CA ASN A 347 -12.19 -13.13 -18.10
C ASN A 347 -13.56 -13.82 -18.15
N GLN A 348 -14.56 -13.31 -17.43
CA GLN A 348 -15.91 -13.90 -17.40
C GLN A 348 -17.01 -12.97 -17.89
N ALA A 349 -16.81 -11.65 -17.87
CA ALA A 349 -17.87 -10.70 -18.13
C ALA A 349 -17.67 -9.96 -19.46
N LEU A 350 -18.79 -9.75 -20.15
CA LEU A 350 -18.92 -8.82 -21.26
C LEU A 350 -18.91 -7.35 -20.78
N ILE A 351 -18.96 -7.11 -19.47
CA ILE A 351 -19.03 -5.79 -18.82
C ILE A 351 -17.94 -5.71 -17.76
N ASP A 352 -17.13 -4.65 -17.79
CA ASP A 352 -15.99 -4.47 -16.88
C ASP A 352 -16.41 -3.76 -15.58
N PHE A 353 -17.36 -2.82 -15.68
CA PHE A 353 -17.83 -2.05 -14.54
C PHE A 353 -19.35 -1.86 -14.54
N PHE A 354 -19.90 -1.83 -13.34
CA PHE A 354 -21.27 -1.45 -13.09
C PHE A 354 -21.32 -0.27 -12.12
N ILE A 355 -22.19 0.72 -12.34
CA ILE A 355 -22.32 1.88 -11.47
C ILE A 355 -23.78 2.11 -11.13
N TYR A 356 -24.08 2.07 -9.84
CA TYR A 356 -25.33 2.63 -9.32
C TYR A 356 -25.01 4.00 -8.76
N ALA A 357 -25.26 5.05 -9.54
CA ALA A 357 -24.87 6.41 -9.19
C ALA A 357 -25.73 6.98 -8.04
N THR A 358 -25.26 8.06 -7.42
CA THR A 358 -25.98 8.75 -6.32
C THR A 358 -27.35 9.28 -6.72
N ASP A 359 -27.52 9.70 -7.98
CA ASP A 359 -28.79 10.14 -8.57
C ASP A 359 -29.76 8.99 -8.88
N GLY A 360 -29.34 7.75 -8.68
CA GLY A 360 -30.09 6.55 -9.02
C GLY A 360 -29.94 6.09 -10.47
N SER A 361 -29.10 6.74 -11.27
CA SER A 361 -28.74 6.27 -12.61
C SER A 361 -28.04 4.91 -12.52
N LYS A 362 -28.45 3.97 -13.37
CA LYS A 362 -27.79 2.67 -13.55
C LYS A 362 -26.92 2.75 -14.79
N ILE A 363 -25.62 2.50 -14.65
CA ILE A 363 -24.66 2.64 -15.75
C ILE A 363 -23.83 1.37 -15.87
N MET A 364 -23.80 0.81 -17.06
CA MET A 364 -22.93 -0.31 -17.41
C MET A 364 -21.79 0.20 -18.26
N VAL A 365 -20.56 -0.13 -17.89
CA VAL A 365 -19.38 0.29 -18.64
C VAL A 365 -18.60 -0.92 -19.12
N GLN A 366 -18.37 -0.94 -20.42
CA GLN A 366 -17.45 -1.85 -21.07
C GLN A 366 -16.31 -1.06 -21.67
N VAL A 367 -15.08 -1.49 -21.39
CA VAL A 367 -13.86 -0.96 -21.98
C VAL A 367 -13.51 -1.84 -23.18
N SER A 368 -13.40 -1.21 -24.35
CA SER A 368 -13.52 -1.79 -25.70
C SER A 368 -12.63 -3.00 -26.09
N GLU A 369 -13.23 -3.84 -26.95
CA GLU A 369 -12.82 -5.12 -27.54
C GLU A 369 -11.52 -5.19 -28.37
N SER A 370 -10.93 -4.09 -28.84
CA SER A 370 -9.85 -4.18 -29.85
C SER A 370 -8.52 -4.78 -29.36
N SER A 371 -8.40 -5.06 -28.05
CA SER A 371 -7.22 -5.71 -27.46
C SER A 371 -7.40 -7.22 -27.24
N TYR A 372 -8.57 -7.79 -27.55
CA TYR A 372 -8.87 -9.20 -27.28
C TYR A 372 -9.55 -9.87 -28.48
N THR A 373 -8.77 -10.57 -29.29
CA THR A 373 -9.24 -11.44 -30.37
C THR A 373 -10.06 -12.65 -29.87
N GLU A 374 -10.06 -12.94 -28.56
CA GLU A 374 -10.60 -14.18 -27.98
C GLU A 374 -12.09 -14.15 -27.55
N HIS A 375 -12.76 -12.98 -27.55
CA HIS A 375 -14.13 -12.86 -27.00
C HIS A 375 -15.23 -12.45 -28.01
N ARG A 376 -14.88 -12.42 -29.30
CA ARG A 376 -15.70 -11.94 -30.45
C ARG A 376 -17.07 -12.63 -30.65
N SER A 377 -17.38 -13.70 -29.91
CA SER A 377 -18.54 -14.58 -30.16
C SER A 377 -19.63 -14.57 -29.09
N LYS A 378 -19.51 -13.80 -28.00
CA LYS A 378 -20.41 -13.94 -26.83
C LYS A 378 -21.45 -12.83 -26.59
N TRP A 379 -21.38 -11.71 -27.32
CA TRP A 379 -22.22 -10.52 -27.04
C TRP A 379 -23.73 -10.73 -27.30
N GLY A 380 -24.10 -11.47 -28.34
CA GLY A 380 -25.50 -11.59 -28.78
C GLY A 380 -26.42 -12.36 -27.83
N SER A 381 -25.92 -13.42 -27.16
CA SER A 381 -26.76 -14.31 -26.34
C SER A 381 -26.70 -14.04 -24.83
N ALA A 382 -25.70 -13.31 -24.33
CA ALA A 382 -25.52 -13.06 -22.90
C ALA A 382 -25.97 -11.67 -22.44
N ARG A 383 -26.27 -10.74 -23.36
CA ARG A 383 -26.74 -9.38 -23.07
C ARG A 383 -28.02 -9.36 -22.24
N GLU A 384 -29.03 -10.14 -22.65
CA GLU A 384 -30.32 -10.21 -21.95
C GLU A 384 -30.20 -10.82 -20.55
N SER A 385 -29.32 -11.82 -20.38
CA SER A 385 -29.07 -12.45 -19.07
C SER A 385 -28.38 -11.50 -18.11
N VAL A 386 -27.35 -10.76 -18.56
CA VAL A 386 -26.59 -9.81 -17.74
C VAL A 386 -27.44 -8.59 -17.40
N LEU A 387 -28.22 -8.05 -18.35
CA LEU A 387 -29.17 -6.97 -18.10
C LEU A 387 -30.25 -7.40 -17.12
N ALA A 388 -30.83 -8.60 -17.28
CA ALA A 388 -31.87 -9.10 -16.38
C ALA A 388 -31.34 -9.41 -14.97
N GLU A 389 -30.10 -9.92 -14.84
CA GLU A 389 -29.46 -10.17 -13.54
C GLU A 389 -29.13 -8.86 -12.83
N PHE A 390 -28.73 -7.86 -13.59
CA PHE A 390 -28.42 -6.53 -13.10
C PHE A 390 -29.67 -5.73 -12.68
N ASP A 391 -30.73 -5.72 -13.48
CA ASP A 391 -32.00 -5.09 -13.11
C ASP A 391 -32.63 -5.76 -11.88
N ARG A 392 -32.37 -7.07 -11.69
CA ARG A 392 -32.72 -7.79 -10.46
C ARG A 392 -31.83 -7.39 -9.26
N ALA A 393 -30.59 -6.96 -9.47
CA ALA A 393 -29.66 -6.51 -8.42
C ALA A 393 -29.95 -5.12 -7.86
N VAL A 394 -30.51 -4.22 -8.67
CA VAL A 394 -30.83 -2.84 -8.27
C VAL A 394 -32.33 -2.69 -8.02
N ARG A 395 -32.80 -3.37 -6.95
CA ARG A 395 -34.18 -3.39 -6.40
C ARG A 395 -35.34 -3.59 -7.40
N PRO A 396 -36.30 -4.50 -7.12
CA PRO A 396 -37.57 -4.53 -7.85
C PRO A 396 -38.30 -3.19 -7.67
N GLY A 397 -38.55 -2.46 -8.77
CA GLY A 397 -39.34 -1.21 -8.76
C GLY A 397 -38.59 0.08 -9.13
N SER A 398 -37.28 0.05 -9.36
CA SER A 398 -36.57 1.20 -9.94
C SER A 398 -36.91 1.33 -11.43
N ARG A 399 -37.65 2.40 -11.80
CA ARG A 399 -38.01 2.75 -13.19
C ARG A 399 -36.90 3.48 -13.96
N ALA A 400 -35.70 3.63 -13.38
CA ALA A 400 -34.60 4.33 -14.05
C ALA A 400 -34.05 3.45 -15.18
N ALA A 401 -33.97 4.01 -16.39
CA ALA A 401 -33.42 3.33 -17.56
C ALA A 401 -31.91 3.07 -17.40
N VAL A 402 -31.43 1.97 -17.98
CA VAL A 402 -30.05 1.50 -17.83
C VAL A 402 -29.19 2.09 -18.93
N LYS A 403 -28.34 3.04 -18.59
CA LYS A 403 -27.42 3.67 -19.55
C LYS A 403 -26.28 2.70 -19.87
N TYR A 404 -26.11 2.37 -21.14
CA TYR A 404 -24.99 1.55 -21.59
C TYR A 404 -23.87 2.43 -22.13
N VAL A 405 -22.69 2.35 -21.53
CA VAL A 405 -21.55 3.22 -21.84
C VAL A 405 -20.42 2.37 -22.38
N TYR A 406 -19.98 2.69 -23.59
CA TYR A 406 -18.83 2.05 -24.21
C TYR A 406 -17.63 3.00 -24.21
N VAL A 407 -16.54 2.58 -23.59
CA VAL A 407 -15.29 3.34 -23.51
C VAL A 407 -14.29 2.69 -24.47
N THR A 408 -13.85 3.43 -25.49
CA THR A 408 -12.89 2.94 -26.47
C THR A 408 -11.77 3.94 -26.70
N THR A 409 -10.57 3.43 -26.98
CA THR A 409 -9.44 4.25 -27.41
C THR A 409 -9.40 4.45 -28.93
N SER A 410 -10.20 3.72 -29.71
CA SER A 410 -10.20 3.78 -31.17
C SER A 410 -11.53 4.28 -31.73
N LYS A 411 -11.57 5.52 -32.24
CA LYS A 411 -12.74 6.07 -32.94
C LYS A 411 -13.05 5.34 -34.26
N CYS A 412 -12.07 4.66 -34.86
CA CYS A 412 -12.18 4.11 -36.22
C CYS A 412 -12.62 2.63 -36.27
N LEU A 413 -12.27 1.80 -35.29
CA LEU A 413 -12.56 0.36 -35.33
C LEU A 413 -14.04 0.00 -35.09
N MET A 414 -14.77 0.80 -34.30
CA MET A 414 -16.19 0.57 -34.05
C MET A 414 -17.07 0.91 -35.25
N ARG A 415 -16.75 1.98 -36.00
CA ARG A 415 -17.54 2.39 -37.17
C ARG A 415 -17.62 1.27 -38.21
N ASN A 416 -16.53 0.55 -38.47
CA ASN A 416 -16.50 -0.45 -39.53
C ASN A 416 -17.13 -1.80 -39.13
N ASN A 417 -17.04 -2.21 -37.86
CA ASN A 417 -17.63 -3.48 -37.40
C ASN A 417 -19.13 -3.36 -37.05
N LEU A 418 -19.62 -2.18 -36.65
CA LEU A 418 -21.02 -1.99 -36.24
C LEU A 418 -21.92 -1.46 -37.36
N LEU A 419 -21.38 -0.70 -38.34
CA LEU A 419 -22.17 -0.25 -39.50
C LEU A 419 -22.44 -1.36 -40.51
N SER A 420 -21.69 -2.45 -40.48
CA SER A 420 -21.86 -3.59 -41.41
C SER A 420 -22.92 -4.61 -40.98
N ARG A 421 -23.49 -4.46 -39.77
CA ARG A 421 -24.55 -5.35 -39.24
C ARG A 421 -25.73 -4.52 -38.74
N SER A 422 -26.60 -4.15 -39.66
CA SER A 422 -27.92 -3.61 -39.36
C SER A 422 -28.72 -4.65 -38.55
N GLN A 423 -28.97 -4.37 -37.27
CA GLN A 423 -30.24 -4.65 -36.57
C GLN A 423 -30.10 -4.32 -35.06
N TYR A 424 -31.04 -3.49 -34.58
CA TYR A 424 -31.24 -3.04 -33.19
C TYR A 424 -30.18 -2.11 -32.58
N PHE A 425 -30.34 -0.82 -32.90
CA PHE A 425 -29.77 0.28 -32.13
C PHE A 425 -30.57 0.45 -30.84
N ASP A 426 -29.91 0.27 -29.71
CA ASP A 426 -30.45 0.69 -28.42
C ASP A 426 -30.14 2.19 -28.24
N PRO A 427 -31.15 3.07 -28.10
CA PRO A 427 -30.97 4.51 -27.98
C PRO A 427 -30.12 4.93 -26.76
N GLU A 428 -29.80 4.01 -25.84
CA GLU A 428 -29.05 4.28 -24.62
C GLU A 428 -27.56 3.94 -24.69
N VAL A 429 -27.02 3.58 -25.87
CA VAL A 429 -25.57 3.35 -26.06
C VAL A 429 -24.83 4.68 -26.26
N LEU A 430 -23.95 4.99 -25.32
CA LEU A 430 -23.17 6.23 -25.27
C LEU A 430 -21.67 5.95 -25.50
N LEU A 431 -21.09 6.62 -26.51
CA LEU A 431 -19.65 6.57 -26.77
C LEU A 431 -18.96 7.68 -25.98
N VAL A 432 -18.10 7.32 -25.02
CA VAL A 432 -17.33 8.32 -24.26
C VAL A 432 -16.13 8.76 -25.08
N SER A 433 -16.08 10.05 -25.44
CA SER A 433 -14.99 10.59 -26.27
C SER A 433 -14.01 11.50 -25.51
N ASN A 434 -14.35 11.95 -24.30
CA ASN A 434 -13.48 12.67 -23.38
C ASN A 434 -14.20 12.95 -22.05
N ALA A 435 -13.59 12.59 -20.91
CA ALA A 435 -13.94 13.22 -19.63
C ALA A 435 -13.19 14.56 -19.55
N LYS A 436 -13.83 15.69 -19.21
CA LYS A 436 -13.12 16.97 -19.00
C LYS A 436 -12.32 16.91 -17.68
N GLY A 437 -11.08 17.41 -17.67
CA GLY A 437 -10.21 17.46 -16.47
C GLY A 437 -8.89 16.66 -16.63
N ALA A 438 -8.22 16.31 -15.52
CA ALA A 438 -7.01 15.47 -15.52
C ALA A 438 -7.22 14.14 -16.30
N ALA A 439 -8.43 13.58 -16.21
CA ALA A 439 -8.90 12.44 -17.00
C ALA A 439 -8.79 12.66 -18.53
N SER A 440 -8.99 13.88 -19.03
CA SER A 440 -8.86 14.23 -20.45
C SER A 440 -7.42 14.09 -20.96
N LYS A 441 -6.44 14.60 -20.21
CA LYS A 441 -5.01 14.47 -20.56
C LYS A 441 -4.60 12.99 -20.54
N PHE A 442 -5.10 12.29 -19.53
CA PHE A 442 -4.87 10.89 -19.28
C PHE A 442 -5.42 9.98 -20.40
N PHE A 443 -6.69 10.13 -20.80
CA PHE A 443 -7.27 9.35 -21.90
C PHE A 443 -6.64 9.75 -23.25
N ARG A 444 -6.28 11.03 -23.45
CA ARG A 444 -5.52 11.44 -24.65
C ARG A 444 -4.16 10.76 -24.75
N GLY A 445 -3.45 10.56 -23.64
CA GLY A 445 -2.16 9.85 -23.61
C GLY A 445 -2.25 8.33 -23.82
N LEU A 446 -3.45 7.74 -23.70
CA LEU A 446 -3.73 6.34 -24.04
C LEU A 446 -4.24 6.16 -25.47
N ILE A 447 -4.68 7.25 -26.12
CA ILE A 447 -5.35 7.26 -27.43
C ILE A 447 -4.44 7.76 -28.54
N GLY A 448 -3.47 8.62 -28.22
CA GLY A 448 -2.38 9.00 -29.13
C GLY A 448 -1.36 7.88 -29.23
#